data_AF-A0A950AGX3-F1
#
_entry.id   AF-A0A950AGX3-F1
#
_cell.length_a   1.000
_cell.length_b   1.000
_cell.length_c   1.000
_cell.angle_alpha   90.00
_cell.angle_beta   90.00
_cell.angle_gamma   90.00
#
_symmetry.space_group_name_H-M   'P 1'
#
loop_
_entity.id
_entity.type
_entity.pdbx_description
1 polymer ?
#
loop_
_entity_poly.entity_id
_entity_poly.type
_entity_poly.pdbx_seq_one_letter_code
_entity_poly.pdbx_strand_id
1 'polypeptide(L)'
;MNYDELSGRLTRLGKRVAKHAEKLDGDNLGRSARQLMFSLEKFEAQLESFLAGRKSGEFLLEALLRSPSSKRHLTIALLKSGLKEACGKRLKSEELAAAKREFIETIHESGKQKEAAEFLQRAFAEAVHVDTGGEEKIDLQREFIQLGRLLDDEYTKEIGSRTIAHLRRVAAVNGIHFTEKTSKPRLASIIRRYAQRAAFNLPDSGD
;
A
#
# COMPACT_ATOMS: atom_id res chain seq x y z
N MET A 1 -2.34 -23.08 -16.82
CA MET A 1 -2.50 -24.31 -16.02
C MET A 1 -2.70 -23.88 -14.58
N ASN A 2 -3.86 -24.16 -13.99
CA ASN A 2 -4.18 -23.73 -12.62
C ASN A 2 -3.51 -24.68 -11.60
N TYR A 3 -3.00 -24.16 -10.49
CA TYR A 3 -2.40 -24.97 -9.41
C TYR A 3 -3.42 -25.93 -8.77
N ASP A 4 -4.70 -25.57 -8.73
CA ASP A 4 -5.77 -26.46 -8.28
C ASP A 4 -5.95 -27.65 -9.23
N GLU A 5 -5.83 -27.43 -10.54
CA GLU A 5 -5.91 -28.49 -11.54
C GLU A 5 -4.71 -29.44 -11.44
N LEU A 6 -3.50 -28.90 -11.18
CA LEU A 6 -2.29 -29.69 -10.94
C LEU A 6 -2.43 -30.55 -9.68
N SER A 7 -2.85 -29.97 -8.56
CA SER A 7 -3.10 -30.69 -7.30
C SER A 7 -4.13 -31.82 -7.48
N GLY A 8 -5.25 -31.52 -8.15
CA GLY A 8 -6.28 -32.51 -8.45
C GLY A 8 -5.81 -33.62 -9.41
N ARG A 9 -4.86 -33.35 -10.31
CA ARG A 9 -4.24 -34.36 -11.18
C ARG A 9 -3.25 -35.25 -10.43
N LEU A 10 -2.35 -34.67 -9.64
CA LEU A 10 -1.36 -35.41 -8.84
C LEU A 10 -2.05 -36.35 -7.84
N THR A 11 -3.10 -35.86 -7.16
CA THR A 11 -3.89 -36.66 -6.23
C THR A 11 -4.56 -37.87 -6.92
N ARG A 12 -5.14 -37.67 -8.11
CA ARG A 12 -5.76 -38.75 -8.89
C ARG A 12 -4.74 -39.76 -9.39
N LEU A 13 -3.58 -39.29 -9.86
CA LEU A 13 -2.50 -40.14 -10.33
C LEU A 13 -1.94 -41.00 -9.18
N GLY A 14 -1.63 -40.39 -8.04
CA GLY A 14 -1.15 -41.09 -6.84
C GLY A 14 -2.11 -42.19 -6.38
N LYS A 15 -3.42 -41.89 -6.33
CA LYS A 15 -4.45 -42.90 -6.00
C LYS A 15 -4.46 -44.08 -6.97
N ARG A 16 -4.32 -43.83 -8.28
CA ARG A 16 -4.30 -44.91 -9.30
C ARG A 16 -3.02 -45.73 -9.22
N VAL A 17 -1.86 -45.09 -9.03
CA VAL A 17 -0.58 -45.78 -8.89
C VAL A 17 -0.59 -46.65 -7.62
N ALA A 18 -1.02 -46.12 -6.48
CA ALA A 18 -1.12 -46.87 -5.23
C ALA A 18 -2.07 -48.07 -5.34
N LYS A 19 -3.24 -47.90 -5.98
CA LYS A 19 -4.21 -48.98 -6.18
C LYS A 19 -3.68 -50.15 -7.03
N HIS A 20 -2.75 -49.86 -7.93
CA HIS A 20 -2.24 -50.85 -8.88
C HIS A 20 -0.76 -51.20 -8.66
N ALA A 21 -0.12 -50.72 -7.59
CA ALA A 21 1.33 -50.76 -7.40
C ALA A 21 1.94 -52.16 -7.60
N GLU A 22 1.28 -53.20 -7.06
CA GLU A 22 1.72 -54.61 -7.17
C GLU A 22 1.63 -55.18 -8.60
N LYS A 23 0.91 -54.51 -9.49
CA LYS A 23 0.66 -54.92 -10.89
C LYS A 23 1.36 -54.02 -11.91
N LEU A 24 2.04 -52.96 -11.46
CA LEU A 24 2.78 -52.06 -12.34
C LEU A 24 4.16 -52.66 -12.60
N ASP A 25 4.31 -53.33 -13.73
CA ASP A 25 5.58 -53.87 -14.20
C ASP A 25 5.83 -53.45 -15.67
N GLY A 26 7.10 -53.28 -16.04
CA GLY A 26 7.52 -52.89 -17.38
C GLY A 26 8.57 -51.78 -17.40
N ASP A 27 9.67 -52.04 -18.12
CA ASP A 27 10.85 -51.17 -18.18
C ASP A 27 10.55 -49.73 -18.61
N ASN A 28 9.68 -49.54 -19.60
CA ASN A 28 9.32 -48.21 -20.09
C ASN A 28 8.54 -47.41 -19.04
N LEU A 29 7.60 -48.06 -18.35
CA LEU A 29 6.81 -47.42 -17.29
C LEU A 29 7.70 -47.08 -16.08
N GLY A 30 8.61 -47.99 -15.71
CA GLY A 30 9.58 -47.76 -14.63
C GLY A 30 10.55 -46.60 -14.93
N ARG A 31 10.97 -46.41 -16.19
CA ARG A 31 11.78 -45.24 -16.59
C ARG A 31 10.96 -43.94 -16.51
N SER A 32 9.72 -43.94 -17.02
CA SER A 32 8.83 -42.77 -16.92
C SER A 32 8.51 -42.41 -15.47
N ALA A 33 8.31 -43.40 -14.59
CA ALA A 33 8.10 -43.18 -13.16
C ALA A 33 9.31 -42.51 -12.49
N ARG A 34 10.53 -42.98 -12.79
CA ARG A 34 11.77 -42.36 -12.31
C ARG A 34 11.94 -40.91 -12.80
N GLN A 35 11.63 -40.65 -14.06
CA GLN A 35 11.69 -39.29 -14.61
C GLN A 35 10.66 -38.36 -13.97
N LEU A 36 9.45 -38.87 -13.71
CA LEU A 36 8.41 -38.13 -12.99
C LEU A 36 8.85 -37.82 -11.55
N MET A 37 9.42 -38.79 -10.85
CA MET A 37 9.94 -38.62 -9.49
C MET A 37 10.99 -37.49 -9.43
N PHE A 38 11.99 -37.51 -10.33
CA PHE A 38 13.00 -36.45 -10.39
C PHE A 38 12.42 -35.07 -10.74
N SER A 39 11.38 -35.04 -11.58
CA SER A 39 10.68 -33.80 -11.93
C SER A 39 9.88 -33.25 -10.73
N LEU A 40 9.30 -34.14 -9.92
CA LEU A 40 8.60 -33.78 -8.69
C LEU A 40 9.58 -33.27 -7.63
N GLU A 41 10.71 -33.93 -7.40
CA GLU A 41 11.76 -33.45 -6.47
C GLU A 41 12.24 -32.04 -6.85
N LYS A 42 12.49 -31.80 -8.15
CA LYS A 42 12.85 -30.46 -8.63
C LYS A 42 11.75 -29.44 -8.40
N PHE A 43 10.50 -29.81 -8.66
CA PHE A 43 9.36 -28.94 -8.46
C PHE A 43 9.15 -28.63 -6.96
N GLU A 44 9.30 -29.62 -6.09
CA GLU A 44 9.24 -29.45 -4.63
C GLU A 44 10.36 -28.54 -4.13
N ALA A 45 11.61 -28.73 -4.58
CA ALA A 45 12.71 -27.85 -4.23
C ALA A 45 12.47 -26.40 -4.69
N GLN A 46 11.90 -26.21 -5.89
CA GLN A 46 11.51 -24.88 -6.38
C GLN A 46 10.34 -24.28 -5.59
N LEU A 47 9.34 -25.10 -5.23
CA LEU A 47 8.20 -24.68 -4.42
C LEU A 47 8.64 -24.28 -3.02
N GLU A 48 9.47 -25.09 -2.36
CA GLU A 48 10.04 -24.78 -1.04
C GLU A 48 10.94 -23.55 -1.10
N SER A 49 11.78 -23.40 -2.13
CA SER A 49 12.58 -22.19 -2.32
C SER A 49 11.69 -20.95 -2.53
N PHE A 50 10.60 -21.10 -3.28
CA PHE A 50 9.62 -20.04 -3.50
C PHE A 50 8.84 -19.69 -2.22
N LEU A 51 8.44 -20.68 -1.43
CA LEU A 51 7.76 -20.51 -0.14
C LEU A 51 8.70 -19.94 0.94
N ALA A 52 9.97 -20.36 0.94
CA ALA A 52 11.03 -19.79 1.76
C ALA A 52 11.31 -18.32 1.37
N GLY A 53 11.32 -18.01 0.07
CA GLY A 53 11.42 -16.64 -0.46
C GLY A 53 10.22 -15.75 -0.13
N ARG A 54 9.01 -16.32 0.01
CA ARG A 54 7.84 -15.61 0.56
C ARG A 54 7.90 -15.37 2.07
N LYS A 55 8.78 -16.07 2.79
CA LYS A 55 9.08 -15.85 4.22
C LYS A 55 10.35 -15.01 4.44
N SER A 56 11.15 -14.73 3.40
CA SER A 56 12.40 -13.99 3.57
C SER A 56 12.09 -12.49 3.70
N GLY A 57 12.56 -11.88 4.79
CA GLY A 57 12.47 -10.43 4.99
C GLY A 57 13.09 -9.63 3.84
N GLU A 58 13.95 -10.27 3.05
CA GLU A 58 14.60 -9.71 1.86
C GLU A 58 13.62 -9.39 0.74
N PHE A 59 12.71 -10.31 0.38
CA PHE A 59 11.72 -10.02 -0.66
C PHE A 59 10.73 -8.95 -0.21
N LEU A 60 10.31 -8.98 1.06
CA LEU A 60 9.42 -7.96 1.62
C LEU A 60 10.11 -6.59 1.64
N LEU A 61 11.39 -6.54 2.02
CA LEU A 61 12.20 -5.33 2.01
C LEU A 61 12.34 -4.77 0.58
N GLU A 62 12.68 -5.61 -0.40
CA GLU A 62 12.77 -5.19 -1.80
C GLU A 62 11.42 -4.70 -2.34
N ALA A 63 10.33 -5.41 -2.04
CA ALA A 63 8.98 -5.03 -2.44
C ALA A 63 8.57 -3.67 -1.85
N LEU A 64 8.84 -3.44 -0.55
CA LEU A 64 8.58 -2.17 0.12
C LEU A 64 9.41 -1.04 -0.50
N LEU A 65 10.69 -1.28 -0.77
CA LEU A 65 11.59 -0.30 -1.39
C LEU A 65 11.28 -0.02 -2.87
N ARG A 66 10.52 -0.89 -3.55
CA ARG A 66 10.04 -0.66 -4.93
C ARG A 66 8.59 -0.14 -4.98
N SER A 67 7.90 -0.12 -3.84
CA SER A 67 6.50 0.27 -3.75
C SER A 67 6.26 1.75 -4.07
N PRO A 68 5.02 2.13 -4.46
CA PRO A 68 4.62 3.53 -4.58
C PRO A 68 4.82 4.32 -3.28
N SER A 69 4.61 3.69 -2.11
CA SER A 69 4.82 4.32 -0.81
C SER A 69 6.29 4.69 -0.60
N SER A 70 7.24 3.85 -1.03
CA SER A 70 8.66 4.21 -1.00
C SER A 70 8.97 5.41 -1.90
N LYS A 71 8.32 5.57 -3.05
CA LYS A 71 8.54 6.75 -3.91
C LYS A 71 8.07 8.06 -3.27
N ARG A 72 7.05 8.00 -2.40
CA ARG A 72 6.43 9.17 -1.77
C ARG A 72 7.00 9.49 -0.40
N HIS A 73 7.35 8.47 0.39
CA HIS A 73 7.62 8.61 1.81
C HIS A 73 9.02 8.15 2.23
N LEU A 74 9.80 7.53 1.34
CA LEU A 74 11.16 7.14 1.68
C LEU A 74 12.06 8.37 1.71
N THR A 75 12.59 8.68 2.90
CA THR A 75 13.53 9.77 3.11
C THR A 75 14.84 9.25 3.70
N ILE A 76 15.90 10.05 3.60
CA ILE A 76 17.21 9.73 4.19
C ILE A 76 17.09 9.61 5.72
N ALA A 77 16.29 10.45 6.36
CA ALA A 77 16.02 10.38 7.78
C ALA A 77 15.35 9.05 8.18
N LEU A 78 14.42 8.56 7.35
CA LEU A 78 13.77 7.27 7.54
C LEU A 78 14.76 6.11 7.42
N LEU A 79 15.63 6.13 6.41
CA LEU A 79 16.68 5.13 6.22
C LEU A 79 17.69 5.12 7.37
N LYS A 80 18.11 6.30 7.85
CA LYS A 80 19.00 6.46 9.02
C LYS A 80 18.36 5.89 10.29
N SER A 81 17.08 6.16 10.51
CA SER A 81 16.33 5.66 11.68
C SER A 81 16.13 4.16 11.61
N GLY A 82 15.73 3.64 10.45
CA GLY A 82 15.56 2.21 10.23
C GLY A 82 16.85 1.42 10.38
N LEU A 83 17.99 1.95 9.93
CA LEU A 83 19.28 1.27 10.08
C LEU A 83 19.75 1.25 11.54
N LYS A 84 19.50 2.33 12.26
CA LYS A 84 19.78 2.42 13.69
C LYS A 84 18.90 1.46 14.50
N GLU A 85 17.61 1.36 14.16
CA GLU A 85 16.68 0.47 14.84
C GLU A 85 16.95 -1.02 14.55
N ALA A 86 17.15 -1.37 13.27
CA ALA A 86 17.34 -2.77 12.87
C ALA A 86 18.74 -3.30 13.20
N CYS A 87 19.78 -2.47 13.08
CA CYS A 87 21.18 -2.91 13.13
C CYS A 87 22.06 -2.15 14.15
N GLY A 88 21.55 -1.09 14.80
CA GLY A 88 22.36 -0.22 15.67
C GLY A 88 23.42 0.61 14.92
N LYS A 89 23.43 0.57 13.58
CA LYS A 89 24.44 1.20 12.73
C LYS A 89 23.97 2.57 12.23
N ARG A 90 24.93 3.43 11.87
CA ARG A 90 24.67 4.75 11.29
C ARG A 90 24.95 4.74 9.80
N LEU A 91 24.03 5.30 9.05
CA LEU A 91 24.11 5.46 7.61
C LEU A 91 24.93 6.72 7.29
N LYS A 92 25.96 6.58 6.45
CA LYS A 92 26.96 7.64 6.16
C LYS A 92 26.56 8.50 4.97
N SER A 93 25.86 7.92 3.99
CA SER A 93 25.46 8.63 2.78
C SER A 93 24.48 9.77 3.05
N GLU A 94 24.68 10.89 2.35
CA GLU A 94 23.82 12.08 2.37
C GLU A 94 22.92 12.21 1.14
N GLU A 95 23.12 11.36 0.14
CA GLU A 95 22.29 11.29 -1.06
C GLU A 95 21.34 10.09 -0.99
N LEU A 96 20.07 10.26 -1.35
CA LEU A 96 19.03 9.23 -1.17
C LEU A 96 19.31 7.94 -1.94
N ALA A 97 19.82 8.04 -3.17
CA ALA A 97 20.14 6.87 -3.99
C ALA A 97 21.31 6.06 -3.41
N ALA A 98 22.38 6.74 -2.99
CA ALA A 98 23.52 6.14 -2.30
C ALA A 98 23.09 5.55 -0.94
N ALA A 99 22.28 6.29 -0.18
CA ALA A 99 21.78 5.85 1.12
C ALA A 99 20.91 4.60 1.03
N LYS A 100 20.09 4.48 -0.02
CA LYS A 100 19.28 3.29 -0.25
C LYS A 100 20.14 2.05 -0.54
N ARG A 101 21.23 2.20 -1.30
CA ARG A 101 22.18 1.10 -1.56
C ARG A 101 22.90 0.70 -0.28
N GLU A 102 23.48 1.67 0.43
CA GLU A 102 24.18 1.44 1.70
C GLU A 102 23.26 0.76 2.73
N PHE A 103 21.99 1.18 2.80
CA PHE A 103 20.99 0.58 3.67
C PHE A 103 20.77 -0.91 3.36
N ILE A 104 20.55 -1.25 2.08
CA ILE A 104 20.33 -2.64 1.65
C ILE A 104 21.57 -3.49 1.93
N GLU A 105 22.75 -3.03 1.54
CA GLU A 105 24.03 -3.72 1.75
C GLU A 105 24.25 -4.00 3.24
N THR A 106 24.09 -2.99 4.09
CA THR A 106 24.31 -3.12 5.53
C THR A 106 23.32 -4.07 6.19
N ILE A 107 22.05 -4.07 5.74
CA ILE A 107 21.02 -4.98 6.26
C ILE A 107 21.26 -6.42 5.78
N HIS A 108 21.72 -6.61 4.55
CA HIS A 108 22.10 -7.91 4.02
C HIS A 108 23.27 -8.50 4.80
N GLU A 109 24.33 -7.72 5.03
CA GLU A 109 25.48 -8.13 5.83
C GLU A 109 25.10 -8.47 7.28
N SER A 110 24.08 -7.82 7.82
CA SER A 110 23.66 -7.99 9.21
C SER A 110 22.56 -9.05 9.39
N GLY A 111 22.00 -9.60 8.31
CA GLY A 111 20.93 -10.60 8.37
C GLY A 111 19.63 -10.10 9.01
N LYS A 112 19.36 -8.78 8.94
CA LYS A 112 18.24 -8.09 9.60
C LYS A 112 17.14 -7.64 8.63
N GLN A 113 16.99 -8.35 7.52
CA GLN A 113 16.08 -7.98 6.43
C GLN A 113 14.63 -7.91 6.91
N LYS A 114 14.22 -8.81 7.81
CA LYS A 114 12.85 -8.87 8.32
C LYS A 114 12.53 -7.68 9.22
N GLU A 115 13.41 -7.36 10.16
CA GLU A 115 13.26 -6.23 11.07
C GLU A 115 13.25 -4.90 10.31
N ALA A 116 14.09 -4.76 9.30
CA ALA A 116 14.09 -3.58 8.43
C ALA A 116 12.81 -3.47 7.58
N ALA A 117 12.28 -4.59 7.08
CA ALA A 117 11.04 -4.62 6.33
C ALA A 117 9.84 -4.24 7.23
N GLU A 118 9.76 -4.80 8.44
CA GLU A 118 8.72 -4.47 9.42
C GLU A 118 8.77 -2.99 9.85
N PHE A 119 9.97 -2.43 10.02
CA PHE A 119 10.16 -1.00 10.27
C PHE A 119 9.61 -0.15 9.12
N LEU A 120 10.02 -0.42 7.87
CA LEU A 120 9.55 0.35 6.72
C LEU A 120 8.05 0.20 6.49
N GLN A 121 7.49 -0.98 6.76
CA GLN A 121 6.05 -1.21 6.67
C GLN A 121 5.28 -0.35 7.68
N ARG A 122 5.72 -0.28 8.94
CA ARG A 122 5.14 0.60 9.96
C ARG A 122 5.28 2.07 9.57
N ALA A 123 6.48 2.49 9.21
CA ALA A 123 6.75 3.87 8.80
C ALA A 123 5.92 4.31 7.58
N PHE A 124 5.74 3.44 6.59
CA PHE A 124 4.89 3.74 5.44
C PHE A 124 3.40 3.73 5.82
N ALA A 125 2.95 2.86 6.72
CA ALA A 125 1.57 2.88 7.20
C ALA A 125 1.26 4.17 7.99
N GLU A 126 2.17 4.60 8.85
CA GLU A 126 2.09 5.87 9.57
C GLU A 126 2.10 7.06 8.61
N ALA A 127 3.01 7.09 7.63
CA ALA A 127 3.06 8.14 6.63
C ALA A 127 1.79 8.19 5.76
N VAL A 128 1.20 7.04 5.41
CA VAL A 128 -0.08 6.97 4.69
C VAL A 128 -1.26 7.42 5.55
N HIS A 129 -1.23 7.20 6.88
CA HIS A 129 -2.19 7.77 7.81
C HIS A 129 -2.04 9.29 7.98
N VAL A 130 -0.82 9.82 7.87
CA VAL A 130 -0.56 11.27 7.89
C VAL A 130 -1.01 11.92 6.56
N ASP A 131 -0.81 11.25 5.42
CA ASP A 131 -1.21 11.77 4.10
C ASP A 131 -2.73 11.75 3.85
N THR A 132 -3.51 10.90 4.53
CA THR A 132 -4.97 10.84 4.32
C THR A 132 -5.76 11.97 5.00
N GLY A 133 -5.12 12.74 5.88
CA GLY A 133 -5.72 13.90 6.53
C GLY A 133 -4.69 14.83 7.13
N GLY A 134 -3.94 15.56 6.30
CA GLY A 134 -3.31 16.80 6.80
C GLY A 134 -4.37 17.62 7.51
N GLU A 135 -4.07 18.19 8.68
CA GLU A 135 -5.01 18.97 9.50
C GLU A 135 -5.81 19.96 8.63
N GLU A 136 -5.15 20.59 7.66
CA GLU A 136 -5.77 21.47 6.66
C GLU A 136 -6.94 20.83 5.90
N LYS A 137 -6.87 19.54 5.52
CA LYS A 137 -7.96 18.84 4.83
C LYS A 137 -9.15 18.64 5.76
N ILE A 138 -8.90 18.25 7.02
CA ILE A 138 -9.96 18.06 8.02
C ILE A 138 -10.61 19.40 8.35
N ASP A 139 -9.80 20.46 8.49
CA ASP A 139 -10.28 21.81 8.74
C ASP A 139 -11.08 22.37 7.56
N LEU A 140 -10.64 22.15 6.32
CA LEU A 140 -11.39 22.53 5.12
C LEU A 140 -12.69 21.73 4.95
N GLN A 141 -12.74 20.47 5.41
CA GLN A 141 -13.98 19.67 5.45
C GLN A 141 -14.94 20.15 6.54
N ARG A 142 -14.42 20.48 7.73
CA ARG A 142 -15.21 21.06 8.83
C ARG A 142 -15.77 22.43 8.44
N GLU A 143 -14.93 23.30 7.88
CA GLU A 143 -15.33 24.61 7.35
C GLU A 143 -16.42 24.44 6.28
N PHE A 144 -16.25 23.49 5.37
CA PHE A 144 -17.26 23.20 4.35
C PHE A 144 -18.63 22.81 4.94
N ILE A 145 -18.64 21.99 5.99
CA ILE A 145 -19.89 21.63 6.69
C ILE A 145 -20.48 22.84 7.42
N GLN A 146 -19.65 23.64 8.10
CA GLN A 146 -20.07 24.86 8.80
C GLN A 146 -20.72 25.87 7.83
N LEU A 147 -20.11 26.10 6.66
CA LEU A 147 -20.66 26.93 5.59
C LEU A 147 -22.05 26.47 5.11
N GLY A 148 -22.34 25.18 5.23
CA GLY A 148 -23.65 24.60 4.91
C GLY A 148 -24.73 24.90 5.96
N ARG A 149 -24.33 25.22 7.20
CA ARG A 149 -25.22 25.50 8.35
C ARG A 149 -25.55 26.98 8.53
N LEU A 150 -24.73 27.88 7.96
CA LEU A 150 -24.95 29.33 8.05
C LEU A 150 -26.26 29.77 7.39
N LEU A 151 -26.88 30.83 7.89
CA LEU A 151 -27.98 31.52 7.21
C LEU A 151 -27.46 32.29 5.98
N ASP A 152 -28.34 32.70 5.06
CA ASP A 152 -27.91 33.31 3.78
C ASP A 152 -27.14 34.63 3.96
N ASP A 153 -27.52 35.45 4.94
CA ASP A 153 -26.84 36.71 5.25
C ASP A 153 -25.44 36.46 5.86
N GLU A 154 -25.34 35.46 6.75
CA GLU A 154 -24.08 35.05 7.38
C GLU A 154 -23.14 34.41 6.38
N TYR A 155 -23.67 33.56 5.50
CA TYR A 155 -22.93 32.93 4.42
C TYR A 155 -22.34 33.98 3.47
N THR A 156 -23.12 35.00 3.12
CA THR A 156 -22.68 36.07 2.24
C THR A 156 -21.54 36.89 2.87
N LYS A 157 -21.63 37.16 4.17
CA LYS A 157 -20.57 37.85 4.94
C LYS A 157 -19.30 37.01 5.03
N GLU A 158 -19.42 35.72 5.32
CA GLU A 158 -18.29 34.79 5.46
C GLU A 158 -17.58 34.54 4.12
N ILE A 159 -18.33 34.36 3.02
CA ILE A 159 -17.74 34.26 1.67
C ILE A 159 -17.10 35.59 1.23
N GLY A 160 -17.64 36.72 1.69
CA GLY A 160 -17.09 38.05 1.45
C GLY A 160 -15.64 38.16 1.89
N SER A 161 -15.32 37.67 3.10
CA SER A 161 -13.99 37.74 3.70
C SER A 161 -12.97 36.73 3.13
N ARG A 162 -13.43 35.66 2.47
CA ARG A 162 -12.57 34.60 1.91
C ARG A 162 -11.98 34.94 0.54
N THR A 163 -10.77 34.48 0.25
CA THR A 163 -10.15 34.62 -1.08
C THR A 163 -10.68 33.56 -2.06
N ILE A 164 -10.62 33.83 -3.36
CA ILE A 164 -11.02 32.85 -4.38
C ILE A 164 -10.14 31.58 -4.34
N ALA A 165 -8.85 31.73 -4.00
CA ALA A 165 -7.93 30.61 -3.84
C ALA A 165 -8.36 29.69 -2.68
N HIS A 166 -8.80 30.28 -1.56
CA HIS A 166 -9.34 29.52 -0.43
C HIS A 166 -10.59 28.72 -0.81
N LEU A 167 -11.55 29.37 -1.48
CA LEU A 167 -12.78 28.71 -1.92
C LEU A 167 -12.50 27.54 -2.89
N ARG A 168 -11.46 27.65 -3.73
CA ARG A 168 -11.02 26.56 -4.61
C ARG A 168 -10.47 25.38 -3.82
N ARG A 169 -9.70 25.63 -2.75
CA ARG A 169 -9.20 24.57 -1.85
C ARG A 169 -10.36 23.87 -1.14
N VAL A 170 -11.29 24.62 -0.56
CA VAL A 170 -12.50 24.09 0.07
C VAL A 170 -13.29 23.22 -0.92
N ALA A 171 -13.52 23.70 -2.14
CA ALA A 171 -14.22 22.95 -3.17
C ALA A 171 -13.49 21.67 -3.60
N ALA A 172 -12.17 21.74 -3.83
CA ALA A 172 -11.36 20.61 -4.28
C ALA A 172 -11.31 19.48 -3.25
N VAL A 173 -11.12 19.82 -1.97
CA VAL A 173 -11.09 18.85 -0.86
C VAL A 173 -12.42 18.09 -0.72
N ASN A 174 -13.53 18.74 -1.06
CA ASN A 174 -14.88 18.18 -0.96
C ASN A 174 -15.41 17.62 -2.30
N GLY A 175 -14.52 17.40 -3.29
CA GLY A 175 -14.87 16.75 -4.56
C GLY A 175 -15.77 17.58 -5.48
N ILE A 176 -15.84 18.89 -5.27
CA ILE A 176 -16.64 19.80 -6.11
C ILE A 176 -15.83 20.17 -7.35
N HIS A 177 -16.39 19.87 -8.52
CA HIS A 177 -15.76 20.21 -9.79
C HIS A 177 -15.94 21.70 -10.14
N PHE A 178 -14.84 22.37 -10.51
CA PHE A 178 -14.82 23.75 -10.99
C PHE A 178 -13.70 23.94 -12.01
N THR A 179 -13.79 24.97 -12.84
CA THR A 179 -12.72 25.35 -13.78
C THR A 179 -12.01 26.61 -13.29
N GLU A 180 -10.79 26.87 -13.78
CA GLU A 180 -10.02 28.07 -13.43
C GLU A 180 -10.72 29.39 -13.82
N LYS A 181 -11.65 29.34 -14.78
CA LYS A 181 -12.46 30.48 -15.22
C LYS A 181 -13.69 30.74 -14.33
N THR A 182 -13.94 29.89 -13.33
CA THR A 182 -15.09 30.02 -12.43
C THR A 182 -14.92 31.28 -11.57
N SER A 183 -15.87 32.20 -11.65
CA SER A 183 -15.88 33.44 -10.86
C SER A 183 -16.16 33.17 -9.38
N LYS A 184 -15.69 34.06 -8.49
CA LYS A 184 -15.90 33.94 -7.03
C LYS A 184 -17.40 33.76 -6.67
N PRO A 185 -18.36 34.52 -7.22
CA PRO A 185 -19.78 34.34 -6.91
C PRO A 185 -20.33 33.00 -7.39
N ARG A 186 -19.88 32.53 -8.57
CA ARG A 186 -20.29 31.23 -9.12
C ARG A 186 -19.77 30.08 -8.27
N LEU A 187 -18.51 30.14 -7.85
CA LEU A 187 -17.90 29.14 -6.99
C LEU A 187 -18.59 29.09 -5.62
N ALA A 188 -18.89 30.25 -5.03
CA ALA A 188 -19.64 30.34 -3.78
C ALA A 188 -21.04 29.74 -3.87
N SER A 189 -21.78 29.95 -4.97
CA SER A 189 -23.10 29.34 -5.17
C SER A 189 -23.02 27.81 -5.26
N ILE A 190 -21.99 27.29 -5.94
CA ILE A 190 -21.76 25.84 -6.05
C ILE A 190 -21.42 25.26 -4.67
N ILE A 191 -20.46 25.86 -3.95
CA ILE A 191 -20.08 25.45 -2.59
C ILE A 191 -21.32 25.41 -1.68
N ARG A 192 -22.15 26.46 -1.69
CA ARG A 192 -23.38 26.55 -0.88
C ARG A 192 -24.28 25.33 -1.07
N ARG A 193 -24.55 24.98 -2.33
CA ARG A 193 -25.45 23.87 -2.70
C ARG A 193 -24.97 22.53 -2.17
N TYR A 194 -23.68 22.25 -2.30
CA TYR A 194 -23.10 20.98 -1.84
C TYR A 194 -22.90 20.97 -0.32
N ALA A 195 -22.52 22.11 0.28
CA ALA A 195 -22.35 22.26 1.72
C ALA A 195 -23.67 22.07 2.48
N GLN A 196 -24.77 22.65 2.01
CA GLN A 196 -26.11 22.45 2.61
C GLN A 196 -26.54 20.99 2.58
N ARG A 197 -26.28 20.29 1.46
CA ARG A 197 -26.56 18.85 1.35
C ARG A 197 -25.70 18.01 2.30
N ALA A 198 -24.42 18.35 2.42
CA ALA A 198 -23.52 17.66 3.33
C ALA A 198 -23.92 17.88 4.80
N ALA A 199 -24.25 19.12 5.17
CA ALA A 199 -24.70 19.48 6.51
C ALA A 199 -26.04 18.81 6.89
N PHE A 200 -26.97 18.69 5.95
CA PHE A 200 -28.26 18.02 6.18
C PHE A 200 -28.13 16.51 6.39
N ASN A 201 -27.16 15.87 5.74
CA ASN A 201 -26.93 14.42 5.83
C ASN A 201 -26.11 14.01 7.06
N LEU A 202 -25.55 14.98 7.79
CA LEU A 202 -24.84 14.73 9.04
C LEU A 202 -25.84 14.97 10.19
N PRO A 203 -26.15 13.96 11.02
CA PRO A 203 -26.94 14.20 12.23
C PRO A 203 -26.22 15.24 13.07
N ASP A 204 -26.96 16.18 13.67
CA ASP A 204 -26.41 16.99 14.75
C ASP A 204 -25.90 16.01 15.82
N SER A 205 -24.59 15.88 15.92
CA SER A 205 -23.95 15.47 17.15
C SER A 205 -24.21 16.59 18.14
N GLY A 206 -25.43 16.59 18.69
CA GLY A 206 -25.81 17.35 19.85
C GLY A 206 -24.92 16.91 21.01
N ASP A 207 -24.34 17.90 21.68
CA ASP A 207 -23.93 17.79 23.07
C ASP A 207 -25.14 17.42 23.96
#